data_AF-A0A255DBM4-F1
#
_entry.id   AF-A0A255DBM4-F1
#
_cell.length_a   1.000
_cell.length_b   1.000
_cell.length_c   1.000
_cell.angle_alpha   90.00
_cell.angle_beta   90.00
_cell.angle_gamma   90.00
#
_symmetry.space_group_name_H-M   'P 1'
#
loop_
_entity.id
_entity.type
_entity.pdbx_description
1 polymer ?
#
loop_
_entity_poly.entity_id
_entity_poly.type
_entity_poly.pdbx_seq_one_letter_code
_entity_poly.pdbx_strand_id
1 'polypeptide(L)'
;MPDEPRDHVVRDRLPWRTDDLTECGRTLDDVASHITRDQLMWRLKEHGKQRTAFTVCMTCWQTASDRSRESWETNPTALLSRQMRRGAGGIVYFDYRDPARTPHVDLMSAELHAIAALIEAHREEFDQRVAAASEAALFAHRRAQKERRRDG
;
A
#
# COMPACT_ATOMS: atom_id res chain seq x y z
N MET A 1 22.98 -24.63 -5.13
CA MET A 1 21.95 -24.51 -6.18
C MET A 1 21.55 -23.05 -6.21
N PRO A 2 21.52 -22.36 -7.35
CA PRO A 2 20.87 -21.05 -7.40
C PRO A 2 19.43 -21.24 -6.91
N ASP A 3 18.98 -20.41 -5.97
CA ASP A 3 17.60 -20.41 -5.48
C ASP A 3 16.65 -20.43 -6.68
N GLU A 4 15.72 -21.38 -6.73
CA GLU A 4 14.69 -21.38 -7.77
C GLU A 4 14.02 -20.00 -7.79
N PRO A 5 13.83 -19.39 -8.98
CA PRO A 5 13.28 -18.06 -9.07
C PRO A 5 11.85 -18.07 -8.51
N ARG A 6 11.69 -17.45 -7.34
CA ARG A 6 10.38 -17.31 -6.69
C ARG A 6 9.64 -16.13 -7.30
N ASP A 7 8.32 -16.26 -7.39
CA ASP A 7 7.47 -15.14 -7.75
C ASP A 7 7.43 -14.11 -6.61
N HIS A 8 7.49 -12.84 -6.98
CA HIS A 8 7.29 -11.72 -6.07
C HIS A 8 5.93 -11.08 -6.27
N VAL A 9 5.33 -10.55 -5.21
CA VAL A 9 4.00 -9.92 -5.33
C VAL A 9 4.20 -8.43 -5.58
N VAL A 10 3.57 -7.90 -6.62
CA VAL A 10 3.56 -6.47 -6.92
C VAL A 10 2.88 -5.72 -5.77
N ARG A 11 3.50 -4.62 -5.35
CA ARG A 11 3.00 -3.74 -4.29
C ARG A 11 2.19 -2.61 -4.90
N ASP A 12 1.07 -2.28 -4.25
CA ASP A 12 0.29 -1.08 -4.60
C ASP A 12 1.11 0.19 -4.37
N ARG A 13 0.97 1.15 -5.30
CA ARG A 13 1.75 2.39 -5.35
C ARG A 13 0.94 3.60 -4.92
N LEU A 14 1.64 4.62 -4.43
CA LEU A 14 1.06 5.95 -4.26
C LEU A 14 0.86 6.59 -5.65
N PRO A 15 -0.22 7.34 -5.87
CA PRO A 15 -0.57 7.82 -7.21
C PRO A 15 0.42 8.83 -7.79
N TRP A 16 1.20 9.51 -6.93
CA TRP A 16 2.24 10.45 -7.36
C TRP A 16 3.62 9.81 -7.55
N ARG A 17 3.77 8.50 -7.29
CA ARG A 17 5.04 7.81 -7.46
C ARG A 17 5.04 6.90 -8.68
N THR A 18 6.24 6.71 -9.22
CA THR A 18 6.52 5.83 -10.36
C THR A 18 7.37 4.62 -9.96
N ASP A 19 7.59 4.38 -8.66
CA ASP A 19 8.40 3.27 -8.18
C ASP A 19 7.62 1.94 -8.25
N ASP A 20 8.03 1.09 -9.18
CA ASP A 20 7.46 -0.24 -9.33
C ASP A 20 8.19 -1.22 -8.40
N LEU A 21 7.52 -1.53 -7.30
CA LEU A 21 8.07 -2.31 -6.21
C LEU A 21 7.29 -3.60 -5.96
N THR A 22 7.96 -4.53 -5.33
CA THR A 22 7.37 -5.73 -4.76
C THR A 22 7.02 -5.54 -3.29
N GLU A 23 6.18 -6.41 -2.75
CA GLU A 23 5.81 -6.46 -1.34
C GLU A 23 7.03 -6.57 -0.41
N CYS A 24 8.08 -7.30 -0.82
CA CYS A 24 9.35 -7.42 -0.09
C CYS A 24 10.32 -6.26 -0.33
N GLY A 25 9.95 -5.25 -1.12
CA GLY A 25 10.72 -4.02 -1.28
C GLY A 25 11.82 -4.06 -2.34
N ARG A 26 11.91 -5.11 -3.16
CA ARG A 26 12.75 -5.13 -4.37
C ARG A 26 12.05 -4.40 -5.51
N THR A 27 12.80 -3.83 -6.45
CA THR A 27 12.23 -3.31 -7.70
C THR A 27 11.73 -4.45 -8.58
N LEU A 28 10.80 -4.18 -9.49
CA LEU A 28 10.34 -5.20 -10.45
C LEU A 28 11.47 -5.67 -11.38
N ASP A 29 12.46 -4.82 -11.67
CA ASP A 29 13.62 -5.17 -12.51
C ASP A 29 14.62 -6.09 -11.80
N ASP A 30 14.64 -6.09 -10.45
CA ASP A 30 15.54 -6.92 -9.63
C ASP A 30 15.01 -8.34 -9.38
N VAL A 31 13.81 -8.67 -9.87
CA VAL A 31 13.17 -9.98 -9.63
C VAL A 31 12.91 -10.73 -10.93
N ALA A 32 13.15 -12.03 -10.92
CA ALA A 32 13.00 -12.86 -12.11
C ALA A 32 11.55 -13.00 -12.59
N SER A 33 10.58 -12.92 -11.67
CA SER A 33 9.16 -13.00 -11.97
C SER A 33 8.33 -12.31 -10.89
N HIS A 34 7.19 -11.76 -11.28
CA HIS A 34 6.25 -11.09 -10.40
C HIS A 34 4.80 -11.43 -10.72
N ILE A 35 3.95 -11.42 -9.68
CA ILE A 35 2.52 -11.66 -9.75
C ILE A 35 1.75 -10.55 -9.03
N THR A 36 0.50 -10.35 -9.40
CA THR A 36 -0.39 -9.47 -8.66
C THR A 36 -0.86 -10.14 -7.37
N ARG A 37 -1.41 -9.33 -6.46
CA ARG A 37 -2.06 -9.84 -5.26
C ARG A 37 -3.21 -10.79 -5.59
N ASP A 38 -4.04 -10.46 -6.58
CA ASP A 38 -5.17 -11.31 -6.97
C ASP A 38 -4.70 -12.67 -7.50
N GLN A 39 -3.58 -12.70 -8.22
CA GLN A 39 -2.94 -13.94 -8.64
C GLN A 39 -2.43 -14.75 -7.44
N LEU A 40 -1.83 -14.11 -6.42
CA LEU A 40 -1.48 -14.80 -5.17
C LEU A 40 -2.72 -15.40 -4.50
N MET A 41 -3.80 -14.64 -4.37
CA MET A 41 -5.04 -15.11 -3.73
C MET A 41 -5.66 -16.28 -4.50
N TRP A 42 -5.64 -16.21 -5.84
CA TRP A 42 -6.06 -17.31 -6.69
C TRP A 42 -5.22 -18.57 -6.46
N ARG A 43 -3.87 -18.45 -6.40
CA ARG A 43 -2.99 -19.59 -6.11
C ARG A 43 -3.20 -20.17 -4.72
N LEU A 44 -3.41 -19.32 -3.70
CA LEU A 44 -3.72 -19.80 -2.36
C LEU A 44 -5.04 -20.59 -2.31
N LYS A 45 -6.03 -20.17 -3.10
CA LYS A 45 -7.31 -20.88 -3.24
C LYS A 45 -7.15 -22.20 -3.99
N GLU A 46 -6.42 -22.20 -5.10
CA GLU A 46 -6.31 -23.35 -6.02
C GLU A 46 -5.27 -24.40 -5.54
N HIS A 47 -4.11 -23.94 -5.11
CA HIS A 47 -2.98 -24.80 -4.76
C HIS A 47 -2.81 -24.98 -3.25
N GLY A 48 -3.52 -24.21 -2.43
CA GLY A 48 -3.36 -24.21 -0.99
C GLY A 48 -2.02 -23.58 -0.55
N LYS A 49 -1.86 -23.48 0.76
CA LYS A 49 -0.71 -22.82 1.38
C LYS A 49 0.60 -23.53 1.05
N GLN A 50 0.71 -24.83 1.29
CA GLN A 50 1.98 -25.55 1.16
C GLN A 50 2.60 -25.44 -0.25
N ARG A 51 1.83 -25.65 -1.31
CA ARG A 51 2.34 -25.54 -2.69
C ARG A 51 2.71 -24.10 -3.09
N THR A 52 1.95 -23.12 -2.61
CA THR A 52 2.26 -21.71 -2.86
C THR A 52 3.57 -21.27 -2.19
N ALA A 53 4.01 -21.95 -1.11
CA ALA A 53 5.17 -21.55 -0.31
C ALA A 53 6.49 -21.78 -1.03
N PHE A 54 6.49 -22.78 -1.91
CA PHE A 54 7.64 -23.11 -2.75
C PHE A 54 7.78 -22.17 -3.95
N THR A 55 6.68 -21.52 -4.39
CA THR A 55 6.67 -20.74 -5.63
C THR A 55 6.68 -19.23 -5.40
N VAL A 56 6.41 -18.75 -4.19
CA VAL A 56 6.30 -17.30 -3.88
C VAL A 56 7.30 -16.90 -2.80
N CYS A 57 7.88 -15.70 -2.92
CA CYS A 57 8.68 -15.09 -1.87
C CYS A 57 7.88 -15.04 -0.54
N MET A 58 8.43 -15.63 0.53
CA MET A 58 7.73 -15.74 1.82
C MET A 58 7.38 -14.37 2.41
N THR A 59 8.24 -13.37 2.27
CA THR A 59 7.96 -11.99 2.69
C THR A 59 6.82 -11.39 1.88
N CYS A 60 6.82 -11.57 0.56
CA CYS A 60 5.75 -11.10 -0.32
C CYS A 60 4.42 -11.75 0.05
N TRP A 61 4.40 -13.06 0.27
CA TRP A 61 3.22 -13.76 0.76
C TRP A 61 2.74 -13.15 2.06
N GLN A 62 3.54 -13.23 3.12
CA GLN A 62 3.12 -12.82 4.48
C GLN A 62 2.55 -11.41 4.47
N THR A 63 3.23 -10.50 3.78
CA THR A 63 2.83 -9.10 3.67
C THR A 63 1.54 -8.92 2.86
N ALA A 64 1.39 -9.63 1.73
CA ALA A 64 0.20 -9.54 0.89
C ALA A 64 -1.03 -10.25 1.50
N SER A 65 -0.82 -11.29 2.31
CA SER A 65 -1.91 -12.06 2.92
C SER A 65 -2.48 -11.40 4.17
N ASP A 66 -1.65 -10.70 4.93
CA ASP A 66 -2.04 -10.03 6.19
C ASP A 66 -2.79 -8.72 5.94
N ARG A 67 -2.43 -7.97 4.90
CA ARG A 67 -3.01 -6.64 4.64
C ARG A 67 -4.34 -6.79 3.92
N SER A 68 -5.45 -6.32 4.45
CA SER A 68 -6.77 -6.42 3.81
C SER A 68 -6.92 -5.49 2.59
N ARG A 69 -6.71 -5.95 1.35
CA ARG A 69 -7.08 -5.24 0.09
C ARG A 69 -6.78 -3.72 0.03
N GLU A 70 -5.69 -3.27 0.64
CA GLU A 70 -5.39 -1.83 0.76
C GLU A 70 -4.75 -1.32 -0.52
N SER A 71 -5.58 -0.85 -1.45
CA SER A 71 -5.17 -0.04 -2.60
C SER A 71 -5.37 1.43 -2.28
N TRP A 72 -4.87 2.31 -3.15
CA TRP A 72 -5.11 3.75 -3.02
C TRP A 72 -6.61 4.08 -3.06
N GLU A 73 -7.37 3.38 -3.90
CA GLU A 73 -8.79 3.59 -4.13
C GLU A 73 -9.65 3.06 -2.98
N THR A 74 -9.21 2.01 -2.28
CA THR A 74 -9.98 1.39 -1.20
C THR A 74 -9.62 1.93 0.18
N ASN A 75 -8.33 2.16 0.46
CA ASN A 75 -7.85 2.62 1.76
C ASN A 75 -6.51 3.39 1.62
N PRO A 76 -6.54 4.65 1.17
CA PRO A 76 -5.33 5.44 0.95
C PRO A 76 -4.55 5.68 2.26
N THR A 77 -5.24 5.80 3.40
CA THR A 77 -4.61 6.00 4.72
C THR A 77 -3.75 4.81 5.12
N ALA A 78 -4.25 3.59 4.93
CA ALA A 78 -3.49 2.40 5.30
C ALA A 78 -2.32 2.14 4.33
N LEU A 79 -2.52 2.41 3.04
CA LEU A 79 -1.43 2.38 2.05
C LEU A 79 -0.33 3.40 2.39
N LEU A 80 -0.69 4.63 2.76
CA LEU A 80 0.28 5.66 3.15
C LEU A 80 1.03 5.28 4.44
N SER A 81 0.32 4.84 5.47
CA SER A 81 0.89 4.35 6.74
C SER A 81 1.90 3.23 6.49
N ARG A 82 1.56 2.30 5.58
CA ARG A 82 2.47 1.25 5.14
C ARG A 82 3.75 1.79 4.52
N GLN A 83 3.65 2.76 3.61
CA GLN A 83 4.83 3.32 2.95
C GLN A 83 5.73 4.00 3.97
N MET A 84 5.16 4.75 4.92
CA MET A 84 5.90 5.37 6.02
C MET A 84 6.64 4.35 6.90
N ARG A 85 6.05 3.18 7.15
CA ARG A 85 6.69 2.11 7.94
C ARG A 85 7.89 1.45 7.25
N ARG A 86 8.03 1.53 5.92
CA ARG A 86 9.16 0.93 5.18
C ARG A 86 10.50 1.56 5.53
N GLY A 87 10.51 2.86 5.82
CA GLY A 87 11.72 3.58 6.23
C GLY A 87 12.10 3.39 7.72
N ALA A 88 11.17 2.87 8.53
CA ALA A 88 11.29 2.78 9.99
C ALA A 88 11.58 1.37 10.51
N GLY A 89 11.92 0.42 9.63
CA GLY A 89 12.46 -0.89 10.04
C GLY A 89 11.59 -1.70 11.01
N GLY A 90 10.26 -1.57 11.02
CA GLY A 90 9.39 -2.37 11.90
C GLY A 90 9.56 -2.07 13.40
N ILE A 91 8.63 -1.31 13.99
CA ILE A 91 8.61 -0.96 15.43
C ILE A 91 10.03 -0.71 15.98
N VAL A 92 10.82 0.12 15.29
CA VAL A 92 12.05 0.65 15.88
C VAL A 92 11.71 2.06 16.29
N TYR A 93 11.94 2.32 17.57
CA TYR A 93 11.91 3.64 18.18
C TYR A 93 12.38 4.69 17.19
N PHE A 94 11.65 5.80 17.09
CA PHE A 94 12.10 7.02 16.43
C PHE A 94 13.35 7.54 17.18
N ASP A 95 14.50 6.88 17.00
CA ASP A 95 15.78 7.41 17.40
C ASP A 95 16.23 8.34 16.28
N TYR A 96 15.94 9.63 16.48
CA TYR A 96 16.29 10.73 15.57
C TYR A 96 17.82 10.90 15.37
N ARG A 97 18.65 10.00 15.90
CA ARG A 97 20.12 10.09 15.91
C ARG A 97 20.82 9.10 14.98
N ASP A 98 20.12 8.23 14.25
CA ASP A 98 20.76 7.35 13.26
C ASP A 98 21.02 8.11 11.94
N PRO A 99 22.29 8.34 11.54
CA PRO A 99 22.64 8.97 10.28
C PRO A 99 22.30 8.12 9.04
N ALA A 100 21.94 6.84 9.20
CA ALA A 100 21.38 5.99 8.15
C ALA A 100 19.87 6.24 7.91
N ARG A 101 19.41 7.49 8.15
CA ARG A 101 18.10 7.98 7.69
C ARG A 101 17.91 7.49 6.27
N THR A 102 17.00 6.54 6.09
CA THR A 102 16.85 5.87 4.81
C THR A 102 16.44 6.94 3.79
N PRO A 103 17.10 7.03 2.61
CA PRO A 103 16.76 8.00 1.56
C PRO A 103 15.26 8.03 1.22
N HIS A 104 14.55 6.92 1.49
CA HIS A 104 13.11 6.80 1.38
C HIS A 104 12.30 7.70 2.34
N VAL A 105 12.72 7.88 3.60
CA VAL A 105 12.05 8.76 4.58
C VAL A 105 12.24 10.22 4.21
N ASP A 106 13.44 10.59 3.76
CA ASP A 106 13.73 11.94 3.26
C ASP A 106 12.92 12.25 2.01
N LEU A 107 12.88 11.33 1.04
CA LEU A 107 12.06 11.49 -0.15
C LEU A 107 10.58 11.60 0.20
N MET A 108 10.05 10.74 1.07
CA MET A 108 8.66 10.83 1.52
C MET A 108 8.37 12.17 2.20
N SER A 109 9.29 12.65 3.03
CA SER A 109 9.16 13.94 3.72
C SER A 109 9.16 15.09 2.71
N ALA A 110 10.04 15.06 1.70
CA ALA A 110 10.07 16.05 0.62
C ALA A 110 8.78 16.03 -0.23
N GLU A 111 8.29 14.83 -0.58
CA GLU A 111 7.03 14.65 -1.30
C GLU A 111 5.84 15.24 -0.53
N LEU A 112 5.75 15.00 0.79
CA LEU A 112 4.66 15.53 1.61
C LEU A 112 4.70 17.06 1.71
N HIS A 113 5.90 17.66 1.82
CA HIS A 113 6.04 19.12 1.76
C HIS A 113 5.66 19.68 0.39
N ALA A 114 6.04 19.00 -0.71
CA ALA A 114 5.64 19.42 -2.05
C ALA A 114 4.11 19.36 -2.23
N ILE A 115 3.46 18.28 -1.76
CA ILE A 115 2.00 18.15 -1.77
C ILE A 115 1.37 19.27 -0.94
N ALA A 116 1.88 19.56 0.25
CA ALA A 116 1.37 20.65 1.08
C ALA A 116 1.51 22.02 0.38
N ALA A 117 2.64 22.30 -0.27
CA ALA A 117 2.84 23.53 -1.03
C ALA A 117 1.89 23.63 -2.23
N LEU A 118 1.64 22.52 -2.93
CA LEU A 118 0.66 22.48 -4.02
C LEU A 118 -0.78 22.70 -3.51
N ILE A 119 -1.13 22.13 -2.36
CA ILE A 119 -2.43 22.35 -1.72
C ILE A 119 -2.59 23.83 -1.33
N GLU A 120 -1.56 24.45 -0.77
CA GLU A 120 -1.60 25.85 -0.38
C GLU A 120 -1.78 26.77 -1.59
N ALA A 121 -1.03 26.52 -2.68
CA ALA A 121 -1.17 27.27 -3.93
C ALA A 121 -2.56 27.12 -4.59
N HIS A 122 -3.27 26.02 -4.29
CA HIS A 122 -4.57 25.68 -4.86
C HIS A 122 -5.64 25.46 -3.78
N ARG A 123 -5.61 26.27 -2.70
CA ARG A 123 -6.40 26.05 -1.48
C ARG A 123 -7.89 25.91 -1.73
N GLU A 124 -8.48 26.82 -2.49
CA GLU A 124 -9.92 26.83 -2.78
C GLU A 124 -10.35 25.57 -3.54
N GLU A 125 -9.57 25.16 -4.54
CA GLU A 125 -9.84 23.95 -5.35
C GLU A 125 -9.72 22.69 -4.49
N PHE A 126 -8.73 22.64 -3.60
CA PHE A 126 -8.58 21.55 -2.64
C PHE A 126 -9.79 21.45 -1.70
N ASP A 127 -10.22 22.57 -1.12
CA ASP A 127 -11.37 22.62 -0.20
C ASP A 127 -12.66 22.16 -0.87
N GLN A 128 -12.90 22.59 -2.12
CA GLN A 128 -14.06 22.14 -2.90
C GLN A 128 -14.04 20.62 -3.12
N ARG A 129 -12.88 20.03 -3.45
CA ARG A 129 -12.74 18.59 -3.65
C ARG A 129 -12.95 17.81 -2.35
N VAL A 130 -12.41 18.29 -1.23
CA VAL A 130 -12.58 17.65 0.08
C VAL A 130 -14.03 17.69 0.54
N ALA A 131 -14.71 18.83 0.36
CA ALA A 131 -16.13 18.98 0.68
C ALA A 131 -16.98 18.00 -0.13
N ALA A 132 -16.78 17.95 -1.46
CA ALA A 132 -17.49 17.04 -2.34
C ALA A 132 -17.27 15.56 -1.98
N ALA A 133 -16.03 15.17 -1.69
CA ALA A 133 -15.70 13.80 -1.28
C ALA A 133 -16.35 13.42 0.07
N SER A 134 -16.32 14.34 1.04
CA SER A 134 -16.89 14.13 2.38
C SER A 134 -18.41 13.99 2.32
N GLU A 135 -19.07 14.82 1.53
CA GLU A 135 -20.51 14.76 1.31
C GLU A 135 -20.93 13.43 0.65
N ALA A 136 -20.21 12.99 -0.39
CA ALA A 136 -20.44 11.70 -1.03
C ALA A 136 -20.31 10.53 -0.04
N ALA A 137 -19.28 10.55 0.83
CA ALA A 137 -19.08 9.53 1.85
C ALA A 137 -20.21 9.51 2.90
N LEU A 138 -20.69 10.68 3.34
CA LEU A 138 -21.82 10.80 4.26
C LEU A 138 -23.10 10.22 3.67
N PHE A 139 -23.40 10.49 2.40
CA PHE A 139 -24.57 9.92 1.72
C PHE A 139 -24.49 8.40 1.60
N ALA A 140 -23.33 7.86 1.22
CA ALA A 140 -23.10 6.41 1.15
C ALA A 140 -23.32 5.74 2.52
N HIS A 141 -22.82 6.34 3.60
CA HIS A 141 -23.01 5.84 4.96
C HIS A 141 -24.50 5.84 5.38
N ARG A 142 -25.23 6.94 5.13
CA ARG A 142 -26.67 7.04 5.44
C ARG A 142 -27.49 5.99 4.69
N ARG A 143 -27.16 5.74 3.41
CA ARG A 143 -27.81 4.71 2.60
C ARG A 143 -27.59 3.31 3.19
N ALA A 144 -26.34 2.96 3.50
CA ALA A 144 -26.01 1.67 4.09
C ALA A 144 -26.72 1.46 5.45
N GLN A 145 -26.86 2.51 6.26
CA GLN A 145 -27.57 2.44 7.54
C GLN A 145 -29.09 2.21 7.35
N LYS A 146 -29.69 2.81 6.32
CA LYS A 146 -31.11 2.60 5.99
C LYS A 146 -31.38 1.17 5.51
N GLU A 147 -30.50 0.62 4.68
CA GLU A 147 -30.58 -0.77 4.19
C GLU A 147 -30.48 -1.77 5.36
N ARG A 148 -29.51 -1.59 6.26
CA ARG A 148 -29.37 -2.42 7.48
C ARG A 148 -30.58 -2.39 8.42
N ARG A 149 -31.32 -1.28 8.47
CA ARG A 149 -32.55 -1.14 9.27
C ARG A 149 -33.78 -1.75 8.62
N ARG A 150 -33.73 -2.06 7.32
CA ARG A 150 -34.83 -2.66 6.56
C ARG A 150 -34.74 -4.18 6.56
N ASP A 151 -33.52 -4.71 6.63
CA ASP A 151 -33.22 -6.15 6.58
C ASP A 151 -33.12 -6.83 7.96
N GLY A 152 -33.27 -6.05 9.05
CA GLY A 152 -33.29 -6.54 10.43
C GLY A 152 -34.58 -6.16 11.13
#